data_AF-A0A7R9FQQ5-F1
#
_entry.id   AF-A0A7R9FQQ5-F1
#
_cell.length_a   1.000
_cell.length_b   1.000
_cell.length_c   1.000
_cell.angle_alpha   90.00
_cell.angle_beta   90.00
_cell.angle_gamma   90.00
#
_symmetry.space_group_name_H-M   'P 1'
#
loop_
_entity.id
_entity.type
_entity.pdbx_description
1 polymer ?
#
loop_
_entity_poly.entity_id
_entity_poly.type
_entity_poly.pdbx_seq_one_letter_code
_entity_poly.pdbx_strand_id
1 'polypeptide(L)' 'MNFEYSHQLAPAERFLPEDFLSAVPELGLVIDLTNTTRYYNSQEFEGVGVRHHKIRCPGHAIPDTFIVSQ' A
#
# COMPACT_ATOMS: atom_id res chain seq x y z
N MET A 1 8.72 -7.62 4.78
CA MET A 1 8.27 -7.23 6.13
C MET A 1 9.21 -6.24 6.84
N ASN A 2 8.71 -5.06 7.20
CA ASN A 2 9.16 -4.41 8.45
C ASN A 2 8.51 -5.18 9.60
N PHE A 3 9.18 -6.24 10.04
CA PHE A 3 8.66 -7.19 11.04
C PHE A 3 8.17 -6.50 12.33
N GLU A 4 8.67 -5.30 12.64
CA GLU A 4 8.36 -4.59 13.89
C GLU A 4 6.88 -4.26 14.12
N TYR A 5 6.06 -4.04 13.08
CA TYR A 5 4.66 -3.62 13.26
C TYR A 5 3.68 -4.78 13.40
N SER A 6 3.84 -5.86 12.63
CA SER A 6 2.89 -6.99 12.65
C SER A 6 2.92 -7.77 13.96
N HIS A 7 4.04 -7.76 14.69
CA HIS A 7 4.17 -8.43 15.99
C HIS A 7 3.38 -7.77 17.12
N GLN A 8 2.89 -6.54 16.91
CA GLN A 8 2.06 -5.82 17.88
C GLN A 8 0.56 -6.13 17.75
N LEU A 9 0.15 -6.85 16.69
CA LEU A 9 -1.23 -7.20 16.40
C LEU A 9 -1.49 -8.70 16.62
N ALA A 10 -2.69 -9.04 17.11
CA ALA A 10 -3.14 -10.43 17.17
C ALA A 10 -3.21 -11.01 15.75
N PRO A 11 -3.01 -12.33 15.55
CA PRO A 11 -2.98 -12.93 14.21
C PRO A 11 -4.20 -12.61 13.33
N ALA A 12 -5.40 -12.59 13.92
CA ALA A 12 -6.64 -12.30 13.21
C ALA A 12 -6.80 -10.82 12.78
N GLU A 13 -5.97 -9.92 13.31
CA GLU A 13 -6.00 -8.48 13.03
C GLU A 13 -4.88 -8.06 12.06
N ARG A 14 -4.07 -9.02 11.60
CA ARG A 14 -2.97 -8.75 10.66
C ARG A 14 -3.51 -8.65 9.25
N PHE A 15 -2.90 -7.76 8.48
CA PHE A 15 -3.11 -7.65 7.04
C PHE A 15 -1.78 -7.33 6.37
N LEU A 16 -1.22 -8.33 5.72
CA LEU A 16 0.09 -8.32 5.09
C LEU A 16 -0.06 -8.14 3.56
N PRO A 17 1.02 -7.76 2.85
CA PRO A 17 1.00 -7.73 1.38
C PRO A 17 0.53 -9.04 0.73
N GLU A 18 0.87 -10.19 1.32
CA GLU A 18 0.45 -11.52 0.84
C GLU A 18 -1.07 -11.75 0.94
N ASP A 19 -1.70 -11.23 1.99
CA ASP A 19 -3.16 -11.30 2.15
C ASP A 19 -3.84 -10.51 1.03
N PHE A 20 -3.30 -9.34 0.71
CA PHE A 20 -3.83 -8.49 -0.37
C PHE A 20 -3.65 -9.14 -1.76
N LEU A 21 -2.47 -9.67 -2.05
CA LEU A 21 -2.17 -10.39 -3.30
C LEU A 21 -3.07 -11.62 -3.48
N SER A 22 -3.38 -12.32 -2.39
CA SER A 22 -4.28 -13.48 -2.41
C SER A 22 -5.74 -13.07 -2.62
N ALA A 23 -6.15 -11.94 -2.06
CA ALA A 23 -7.52 -11.43 -2.16
C ALA A 23 -7.83 -10.78 -3.51
N VAL A 24 -6.84 -10.22 -4.20
CA VAL A 24 -7.00 -9.53 -5.48
C VAL A 24 -6.14 -10.21 -6.56
N PRO A 25 -6.69 -11.25 -7.23
CA PRO A 25 -5.99 -11.89 -8.33
C PRO A 25 -5.75 -10.91 -9.48
N GLU A 26 -4.66 -11.11 -10.22
CA GLU A 26 -4.27 -10.29 -11.39
C GLU A 26 -4.01 -8.80 -11.08
N LEU A 27 -3.67 -8.47 -9.84
CA LEU A 27 -3.27 -7.13 -9.45
C LEU A 27 -2.07 -6.63 -10.29
N GLY A 28 -2.22 -5.50 -10.99
CA GLY A 28 -1.16 -4.94 -11.83
C GLY A 28 -0.45 -3.70 -11.27
N LEU A 29 -1.05 -3.03 -10.28
CA LEU A 29 -0.57 -1.76 -9.73
C LEU A 29 -1.11 -1.50 -8.32
N VAL A 30 -0.23 -1.08 -7.42
CA VAL A 30 -0.55 -0.50 -6.11
C VAL A 30 -0.18 0.97 -6.12
N ILE A 31 -1.16 1.83 -5.81
CA ILE A 31 -0.93 3.25 -5.54
C ILE A 31 -1.00 3.48 -4.03
N ASP A 32 0.12 3.87 -3.45
CA ASP A 32 0.25 4.15 -2.02
C ASP A 32 0.18 5.65 -1.76
N LEU A 33 -0.88 6.08 -1.07
CA LEU A 33 -1.14 7.48 -0.74
C LEU A 33 -0.64 7.88 0.66
N THR A 34 -0.03 6.95 1.39
CA THR A 34 0.50 7.24 2.72
C THR A 34 1.79 8.05 2.60
N ASN A 35 1.94 9.04 3.48
CA ASN A 35 3.16 9.84 3.55
C ASN A 35 4.25 9.19 4.42
N THR A 36 4.41 7.88 4.33
CA THR A 36 5.40 7.10 5.09
C THR A 36 5.72 5.77 4.40
N THR A 37 6.79 5.10 4.81
CA THR A 37 7.22 3.77 4.31
C THR A 37 7.23 2.71 5.40
N ARG A 38 6.67 3.03 6.58
CA ARG A 38 6.85 2.22 7.79
C ARG A 38 5.89 1.03 7.91
N TYR A 39 4.83 0.97 7.10
CA TYR A 39 3.76 -0.02 7.27
C TYR A 39 4.05 -1.39 6.62
N TYR A 40 4.73 -1.42 5.47
CA TYR A 40 5.04 -2.66 4.74
C TYR A 40 6.23 -2.43 3.80
N ASN A 41 6.85 -3.50 3.28
CA ASN A 41 7.92 -3.37 2.28
C ASN A 41 7.32 -3.43 0.87
N SER A 42 7.47 -2.37 0.08
CA SER A 42 6.95 -2.31 -1.30
C SER A 42 7.56 -3.37 -2.22
N GLN A 43 8.77 -3.86 -1.92
CA GLN A 43 9.40 -4.93 -2.68
C GLN A 43 8.62 -6.25 -2.63
N GLU A 44 7.73 -6.43 -1.64
CA GLU A 44 6.84 -7.60 -1.56
C GLU A 44 5.82 -7.63 -2.72
N PHE A 45 5.49 -6.47 -3.31
CA PHE A 45 4.69 -6.36 -4.52
C PHE A 45 5.53 -6.43 -5.79
N GLU A 46 6.62 -5.66 -5.84
CA GLU A 46 7.47 -5.57 -7.04
C GLU A 46 8.12 -6.93 -7.38
N GLY A 47 8.48 -7.71 -6.37
CA GLY A 47 9.09 -9.03 -6.53
C GLY A 47 8.19 -10.06 -7.23
N VAL A 48 6.88 -9.84 -7.24
CA VAL A 48 5.89 -10.69 -7.93
C VAL A 48 5.33 -10.03 -9.19
N GLY A 49 5.96 -8.96 -9.67
CA GLY A 49 5.57 -8.26 -10.91
C GLY A 49 4.46 -7.24 -10.74
N VAL A 50 4.01 -6.94 -9.52
CA VAL A 50 3.04 -5.89 -9.25
C VAL A 50 3.76 -4.55 -9.13
N ARG A 51 3.39 -3.58 -9.98
CA ARG A 51 3.98 -2.23 -9.89
C ARG A 51 3.56 -1.56 -8.59
N HIS A 52 4.49 -0.91 -7.90
CA HIS A 52 4.19 -0.09 -6.73
C HIS A 52 4.55 1.37 -7.02
N HIS A 53 3.66 2.29 -6.68
CA HIS A 53 3.91 3.71 -6.83
C HIS A 53 3.40 4.50 -5.62
N LYS A 54 4.24 5.35 -5.04
CA LYS A 54 3.87 6.21 -3.91
C LYS A 54 3.61 7.64 -4.38
N ILE A 55 2.38 8.11 -4.17
CA ILE A 55 2.01 9.50 -4.40
C ILE A 55 1.90 10.18 -3.03
N ARG A 56 2.83 11.08 -2.72
CA ARG A 56 2.79 11.84 -1.47
C ARG A 56 1.77 12.96 -1.59
N CYS A 57 0.62 12.77 -0.98
CA CYS A 57 -0.42 13.79 -0.89
C CYS A 57 -0.10 14.81 0.22
N PRO A 58 -0.31 16.12 0.00
CA PRO A 58 -0.23 17.11 1.07
C PRO A 58 -1.24 16.80 2.19
N GLY A 59 -0.82 16.95 3.45
CA GLY A 59 -1.73 16.89 4.58
C GLY A 59 -2.59 18.15 4.68
N HIS A 60 -3.77 18.03 5.30
CA HIS A 60 -4.72 19.15 5.50
C HIS A 60 -5.17 19.87 4.22
N ALA A 61 -5.01 19.24 3.07
CA ALA A 61 -5.47 19.75 1.78
C ALA A 61 -6.28 18.66 1.07
N ILE A 62 -7.45 19.04 0.54
CA ILE A 62 -8.24 18.18 -0.34
C ILE A 62 -7.78 18.51 -1.77
N PRO A 63 -7.36 17.52 -2.58
CA PRO A 63 -7.02 17.76 -3.97
C PRO A 63 -8.20 18.40 -4.72
N ASP A 64 -7.90 19.34 -5.62
CA ASP A 64 -8.93 19.94 -6.46
C ASP A 64 -9.59 18.88 -7.35
N THR A 65 -10.91 18.93 -7.47
CA THR A 65 -11.72 18.09 -8.36
C THR A 65 -11.25 18.14 -9.82
N PHE A 66 -10.60 19.21 -10.28
CA PHE A 66 -10.09 19.31 -11.65
C PHE A 66 -8.87 18.41 -11.93
N ILE A 67 -8.21 17.86 -10.91
CA ILE A 67 -7.03 16.99 -11.10
C ILE A 67 -7.41 15.64 -11.71
N VAL A 68 -8.65 15.19 -11.54
CA VAL A 68 -9.15 13.95 -12.16
C VAL A 68 -10.17 14.34 -13.24
N SER A 69 -9.69 14.75 -14.41
CA SER A 69 -10.54 14.81 -15.60
C SER A 69 -10.74 13.40 -16.15
N GLN A 70 -11.99 12.92 -16.14
CA GLN A 70 -12.40 11.65 -16.77
C GLN A 70 -12.37 11.75 -18.30
#